data_AF-A0A937VIY6-F1
#
_entry.id   AF-A0A937VIY6-F1
#
_cell.length_a   1.000
_cell.length_b   1.000
_cell.length_c   1.000
_cell.angle_alpha   90.00
_cell.angle_beta   90.00
_cell.angle_gamma   90.00
#
_symmetry.space_group_name_H-M   'P 1'
#
loop_
_entity.id
_entity.type
_entity.pdbx_description
1 polymer ?
#
loop_
_entity_poly.entity_id
_entity_poly.type
_entity_poly.pdbx_seq_one_letter_code
_entity_poly.pdbx_strand_id
1 'polypeptide(L)' 'MLTDRDVGVRGLHVDLSLGRVRSEVLPDDAGRRFLGGRGLGAYLLLRQRAHRVDPLAAGNPLVFAPGALTGSGA' A
#
# COMPACT_ATOMS: atom_id res chain seq x y z
N MET A 1 -18.54 8.97 22.52
CA MET A 1 -18.84 9.40 21.13
C MET A 1 -17.50 9.62 20.44
N LEU A 2 -16.89 8.56 19.93
CA LEU A 2 -15.58 8.61 19.27
C LEU A 2 -15.80 9.13 17.85
N THR A 3 -15.26 10.30 17.55
CA THR A 3 -15.23 10.87 16.20
C THR A 3 -14.55 9.90 15.26
N ASP A 4 -15.34 9.44 14.28
CA ASP A 4 -14.95 9.20 12.89
C ASP A 4 -13.54 9.73 12.58
N ARG A 5 -12.56 8.83 12.68
CA ARG A 5 -11.24 9.03 12.11
C ARG A 5 -11.15 8.06 10.95
N ASP A 6 -11.84 8.39 9.85
CA ASP A 6 -11.50 7.94 8.50
C ASP A 6 -10.09 8.42 8.13
N VAL A 7 -9.07 7.93 8.84
CA VAL A 7 -7.67 8.11 8.46
C VAL A 7 -7.42 7.05 7.40
N GLY A 8 -7.69 7.41 6.15
CA GLY A 8 -7.32 6.61 4.99
C GLY A 8 -5.86 6.15 5.09
N VAL A 9 -5.59 4.92 4.63
CA VAL A 9 -4.25 4.33 4.72
C VAL A 9 -3.27 5.20 3.93
N ARG A 10 -2.20 5.65 4.59
CA ARG A 10 -1.14 6.46 3.96
C ARG A 10 0.08 5.62 3.67
N GLY A 11 0.66 5.83 2.51
CA GLY A 11 1.87 5.16 2.06
C GLY A 11 2.83 6.11 1.35
N LEU A 12 4.00 5.59 1.01
CA LEU A 12 4.97 6.27 0.17
C LEU A 12 5.08 5.52 -1.15
N HIS A 13 4.99 6.26 -2.25
CA HIS A 13 5.35 5.75 -3.56
C HIS A 13 6.73 6.28 -3.93
N VAL A 14 7.67 5.35 -4.10
CA VAL A 14 9.09 5.62 -4.35
C VAL A 14 9.43 5.16 -5.76
N ASP A 15 9.84 6.10 -6.61
CA ASP A 15 10.40 5.81 -7.92
C ASP A 15 11.93 5.82 -7.81
N LEU A 16 12.53 4.62 -7.87
CA LEU A 16 13.98 4.43 -7.76
C LEU A 16 14.72 4.88 -9.02
N SER A 17 14.06 4.88 -10.19
CA SER A 17 14.68 5.31 -11.44
C SER A 17 14.85 6.82 -11.49
N LEU A 18 13.89 7.56 -10.89
CA LEU A 18 13.90 9.03 -10.85
C LEU A 18 14.37 9.60 -9.51
N GLY A 19 14.59 8.75 -8.49
CA GLY A 19 14.92 9.19 -7.13
C GLY A 19 13.82 10.02 -6.46
N ARG A 20 12.54 9.77 -6.80
CA ARG A 20 11.40 10.57 -6.32
C ARG A 20 10.60 9.83 -5.27
N VAL A 21 10.15 10.57 -4.26
CA VAL A 21 9.25 10.07 -3.22
C VAL A 21 8.00 10.95 -3.18
N ARG A 22 6.83 10.33 -3.13
CA ARG A 22 5.56 11.02 -2.89
C ARG A 22 4.72 10.29 -1.87
N SER A 23 4.04 11.04 -1.02
CA SER A 23 3.01 10.50 -0.14
C SER A 23 1.74 10.22 -0.94
N GLU A 24 1.11 9.07 -0.70
CA GLU A 24 -0.19 8.74 -1.24
C GLU A 24 -1.17 8.40 -0.12
N VAL A 25 -2.42 8.83 -0.31
CA VAL A 25 -3.55 8.38 0.51
C VAL A 25 -4.31 7.37 -0.34
N LEU A 26 -4.48 6.17 0.18
CA LEU A 26 -5.31 5.15 -0.46
C LEU A 26 -6.79 5.51 -0.29
N PRO A 27 -7.67 4.97 -1.15
CA PRO A 27 -9.11 5.11 -0.98
C PRO A 27 -9.53 4.72 0.45
N ASP A 28 -10.48 5.46 1.02
CA ASP A 28 -10.84 5.38 2.44
C ASP A 28 -11.31 3.97 2.85
N ASP A 29 -11.88 3.21 1.91
CA ASP A 29 -12.35 1.84 2.14
C ASP A 29 -11.22 0.79 2.11
N ALA A 30 -10.05 1.10 1.59
CA ALA A 30 -8.98 0.12 1.38
C ALA A 30 -8.48 -0.48 2.70
N GLY A 31 -8.32 0.34 3.75
CA GLY A 31 -7.92 -0.13 5.08
C GLY A 31 -8.95 -1.08 5.69
N ARG A 32 -10.25 -0.77 5.54
CA ARG A 32 -11.35 -1.61 6.04
C ARG A 32 -11.50 -2.91 5.25
N ARG A 33 -11.31 -2.88 3.94
CA ARG A 33 -11.50 -4.03 3.05
C ARG A 33 -10.35 -5.03 3.10
N PHE A 34 -9.13 -4.54 3.27
CA PHE A 34 -7.93 -5.36 3.11
C PHE A 34 -7.09 -5.51 4.38
N LEU A 35 -7.45 -4.81 5.47
CA LEU A 35 -6.84 -4.85 6.81
C LEU A 35 -5.36 -4.42 6.89
N GLY A 36 -4.58 -4.52 5.81
CA GLY A 36 -3.14 -4.32 5.79
C GLY A 36 -2.41 -5.57 5.29
N GLY A 37 -1.11 -5.63 5.53
CA GLY A 37 -0.33 -6.85 5.32
C GLY A 37 -0.40 -7.36 3.87
N ARG A 38 -0.55 -8.69 3.75
CA ARG A 38 -0.71 -9.38 2.46
C ARG A 38 -1.94 -8.91 1.69
N GLY A 39 -3.05 -8.62 2.38
CA GLY A 39 -4.30 -8.18 1.72
C GLY A 39 -4.11 -6.84 1.02
N LEU A 40 -3.55 -5.86 1.72
CA LEU A 40 -3.25 -4.55 1.15
C LEU A 40 -2.17 -4.64 0.07
N GLY A 41 -1.14 -5.46 0.27
CA GLY A 41 -0.11 -5.72 -0.74
C GLY A 41 -0.68 -6.25 -2.06
N ALA A 42 -1.56 -7.26 -1.98
CA ALA A 42 -2.21 -7.83 -3.16
C ALA A 42 -3.10 -6.81 -3.88
N TYR A 43 -3.87 -6.00 -3.14
CA TYR A 43 -4.66 -4.91 -3.70
C TYR A 43 -3.80 -3.92 -4.51
N LEU A 44 -2.66 -3.49 -3.96
CA LEU A 44 -1.76 -2.55 -4.63
C LEU A 44 -1.12 -3.15 -5.89
N LEU A 45 -0.67 -4.40 -5.84
CA LEU A 45 -0.09 -5.10 -6.99
C LEU A 45 -1.12 -5.28 -8.12
N LEU A 46 -2.37 -5.61 -7.78
CA LEU A 46 -3.46 -5.72 -8.74
C LEU A 46 -3.79 -4.37 -9.38
N ARG A 47 -3.88 -3.30 -8.57
CA ARG A 47 -4.13 -1.93 -9.04
C ARG A 47 -3.06 -1.46 -10.02
N GLN A 48 -1.79 -1.82 -9.79
CA GLN A 48 -0.66 -1.48 -10.67
C GLN A 48 -0.45 -2.46 -11.83
N ARG A 49 -1.31 -3.49 -11.97
CA ARG A 49 -1.20 -4.53 -13.00
C ARG A 49 0.16 -5.25 -13.02
N ALA A 50 0.77 -5.45 -11.85
CA ALA A 50 2.07 -6.12 -11.72
C ALA A 50 2.11 -7.51 -12.37
N HIS A 51 0.97 -8.22 -12.38
CA HIS A 51 0.79 -9.52 -13.04
C HIS A 51 1.02 -9.52 -14.57
N ARG A 52 1.18 -8.35 -15.20
CA ARG A 52 1.45 -8.20 -16.64
C ARG A 52 2.88 -7.76 -16.95
N VAL A 53 3.71 -7.59 -15.92
CA VAL A 53 5.08 -7.11 -16.03
C VAL A 53 6.02 -8.28 -15.81
N ASP A 54 7.14 -8.31 -16.55
CA ASP A 54 8.22 -9.24 -16.25
C ASP A 54 8.63 -9.07 -14.77
N PRO A 55 8.73 -10.16 -13.97
CA PRO A 55 9.01 -10.06 -12.54
C PRO A 55 10.30 -9.31 -12.18
N LEU A 56 11.29 -9.25 -13.07
CA LEU A 56 12.59 -8.60 -12.85
C LEU A 56 12.73 -7.28 -13.60
N ALA A 57 11.72 -6.86 -14.37
CA ALA A 57 11.76 -5.56 -15.02
C ALA A 57 11.59 -4.41 -14.02
N ALA A 58 12.23 -3.27 -14.31
CA ALA A 58 12.14 -2.06 -13.49
C ALA A 58 10.70 -1.53 -13.29
N GLY A 59 9.78 -1.91 -14.18
CA GLY A 59 8.36 -1.56 -14.06
C GLY A 59 7.56 -2.43 -13.10
N ASN A 60 8.14 -3.50 -12.54
CA ASN A 60 7.45 -4.36 -11.58
C ASN A 60 7.53 -3.74 -10.17
N PRO A 61 6.40 -3.34 -9.56
CA PRO A 61 6.42 -2.69 -8.25
C PRO A 61 6.74 -3.68 -7.12
N LEU A 62 7.65 -3.28 -6.23
CA LEU A 62 7.89 -3.93 -4.94
C LEU A 62 7.04 -3.26 -3.86
N VAL A 63 6.23 -4.03 -3.13
CA VAL A 63 5.31 -3.50 -2.11
C VAL A 63 5.69 -3.99 -0.72
N PHE A 64 5.94 -3.03 0.17
CA PHE A 64 6.06 -3.26 1.61
C PHE A 64 4.75 -2.84 2.28
N ALA A 65 3.99 -3.82 2.77
CA ALA A 65 2.71 -3.59 3.42
C ALA A 65 2.70 -4.26 4.80
N PRO A 66 2.91 -3.51 5.90
CA PRO A 66 2.77 -4.04 7.26
C PRO A 66 1.29 -4.35 7.59
N GLY A 67 1.05 -5.28 8.50
CA GLY A 67 -0.29 -5.60 8.99
C GLY A 67 -0.82 -4.54 9.96
N ALA A 68 -2.14 -4.51 10.19
CA ALA A 68 -2.76 -3.55 11.12
C ALA A 68 -2.20 -3.58 12.55
N LEU A 69 -1.69 -4.73 13.00
CA LEU A 69 -1.11 -4.88 14.34
C LEU A 69 0.42 -4.67 14.37
N THR A 70 1.05 -4.42 13.22
CA THR A 70 2.49 -4.17 13.19
C THR A 70 2.81 -2.88 13.94
N GLY A 71 3.61 -2.98 15.00
CA GLY A 71 4.01 -1.84 15.83
C GLY A 71 2.99 -1.41 16.88
N SER A 72 1.89 -2.14 17.09
CA SER A 72 0.89 -1.80 18.11
C SER A 72 1.28 -2.20 19.53
N GLY A 73 2.19 -3.17 19.69
CA GLY A 73 2.54 -3.76 20.99
C GLY A 73 1.46 -4.68 21.58
N ALA A 74 0.44 -5.04 20.79
CA ALA A 74 -0.61 -5.99 21.14
C ALA A 74 -0.19 -7.45 20.93
#